data_AF-A0A7H4PWA7-F1
#
_entry.id   AF-A0A7H4PWA7-F1
#
_cell.length_a   1.000
_cell.length_b   1.000
_cell.length_c   1.000
_cell.angle_alpha   90.00
_cell.angle_beta   90.00
_cell.angle_gamma   90.00
#
_symmetry.space_group_name_H-M   'P 1'
#
loop_
_entity.id
_entity.type
_entity.pdbx_description
1 polymer ?
#
loop_
_entity_poly.entity_id
_entity_poly.type
_entity_poly.pdbx_seq_one_letter_code
_entity_poly.pdbx_strand_id
1 'polypeptide(L)' 'MLTVSLPNELESAVLTAARRSGQSVDEYVAAVFSDALSLEIDRSRLDSFLSGTPGVSQERARAWLSDLADGKRSECPR' A
#
# COMPACT_ATOMS: atom_id res chain seq x y z
N MET A 1 4.94 -15.43 -16.68
CA MET A 1 4.41 -16.20 -15.54
C MET A 1 5.57 -16.42 -14.57
N LEU A 2 5.48 -15.86 -13.37
CA LEU A 2 6.46 -16.05 -12.29
C LEU A 2 5.87 -17.06 -11.31
N THR A 3 6.65 -18.05 -10.89
CA THR A 3 6.23 -19.00 -9.85
C THR A 3 6.84 -18.54 -8.52
N VAL A 4 5.99 -18.36 -7.51
CA VAL A 4 6.40 -17.93 -6.18
C VAL A 4 6.02 -19.00 -5.18
N SER A 5 6.98 -19.41 -4.34
CA SER A 5 6.72 -20.32 -3.24
C SER A 5 6.37 -19.53 -1.99
N LEU A 6 5.21 -19.80 -1.42
CA LEU A 6 4.75 -19.23 -0.16
C LEU A 6 4.74 -20.33 0.91
N PRO A 7 4.90 -19.99 2.19
CA PRO A 7 4.54 -20.90 3.28
C PRO A 7 3.07 -21.33 3.15
N ASN A 8 2.76 -22.58 3.50
CA ASN A 8 1.43 -23.18 3.32
C ASN A 8 0.29 -22.32 3.91
N GLU A 9 0.53 -21.68 5.06
CA GLU A 9 -0.46 -20.82 5.73
C GLU A 9 -0.77 -19.57 4.90
N LEU A 10 0.24 -18.95 4.31
CA LEU A 10 0.13 -17.77 3.46
C LEU A 10 -0.52 -18.12 2.13
N GLU A 11 -0.15 -19.24 1.53
CA GLU A 11 -0.79 -19.74 0.31
C GLU A 11 -2.29 -19.97 0.54
N SER A 12 -2.66 -20.66 1.62
CA SER A 12 -4.07 -20.90 1.97
C SER A 12 -4.84 -19.60 2.20
N ALA A 13 -4.23 -18.62 2.87
CA ALA A 13 -4.83 -17.32 3.10
C ALA A 13 -5.07 -16.56 1.80
N VAL A 14 -4.09 -16.54 0.89
CA VAL A 14 -4.18 -15.89 -0.43
C VAL A 14 -5.29 -16.53 -1.27
N LEU A 15 -5.31 -17.86 -1.37
CA LEU A 15 -6.33 -18.59 -2.13
C LEU A 15 -7.74 -18.32 -1.58
N THR A 16 -7.88 -18.30 -0.25
CA THR A 16 -9.17 -18.02 0.41
C THR A 16 -9.62 -16.58 0.18
N ALA A 17 -8.70 -15.62 0.26
CA ALA A 17 -9.00 -14.21 0.07
C ALA A 17 -9.38 -13.90 -1.39
N ALA A 18 -8.63 -14.41 -2.36
CA ALA A 18 -8.94 -14.28 -3.79
C ALA A 18 -10.33 -14.85 -4.12
N ARG A 19 -10.64 -16.04 -3.57
CA ARG A 19 -11.97 -16.65 -3.74
C ARG A 19 -13.09 -15.79 -3.13
N ARG A 20 -12.87 -15.19 -1.96
CA ARG A 20 -13.85 -14.32 -1.29
C ARG A 20 -14.05 -13.00 -2.05
N SER A 21 -13.01 -12.47 -2.68
CA SER A 21 -13.11 -11.26 -3.51
C SER A 21 -13.66 -11.53 -4.91
N GLY A 22 -13.86 -12.80 -5.29
CA GLY A 22 -14.32 -13.18 -6.63
C GLY A 22 -13.26 -12.96 -7.72
N GLN A 23 -11.99 -12.82 -7.33
CA GLN A 23 -10.87 -12.58 -8.23
C GLN A 23 -10.10 -13.87 -8.49
N SER A 24 -9.37 -13.92 -9.60
CA SER A 24 -8.31 -14.91 -9.77
C SER A 24 -7.19 -14.64 -8.76
N VAL A 25 -6.39 -15.68 -8.46
CA VAL A 25 -5.25 -15.57 -7.54
C VAL A 25 -4.25 -14.52 -8.04
N ASP A 26 -3.98 -14.49 -9.33
CA ASP A 26 -3.06 -13.53 -9.95
C ASP A 26 -3.55 -12.09 -9.81
N GLU A 27 -4.84 -11.83 -10.05
CA GLU A 27 -5.44 -10.50 -9.89
C GLU A 27 -5.41 -10.03 -8.44
N TYR A 28 -5.74 -10.93 -7.50
CA TYR A 28 -5.70 -10.61 -6.08
C TYR A 28 -4.27 -10.29 -5.62
N VAL A 29 -3.30 -11.12 -6.01
CA VAL A 29 -1.88 -10.92 -5.68
C VAL A 29 -1.36 -9.63 -6.31
N ALA A 30 -1.71 -9.33 -7.56
CA ALA A 30 -1.33 -8.08 -8.21
C ALA A 30 -1.88 -6.85 -7.48
N ALA A 31 -3.14 -6.90 -7.02
CA ALA A 31 -3.73 -5.83 -6.22
C ALA A 31 -3.00 -5.65 -4.88
N VAL A 32 -2.71 -6.74 -4.17
CA VAL A 32 -1.95 -6.70 -2.91
C VAL A 32 -0.55 -6.11 -3.12
N PHE A 33 0.15 -6.48 -4.20
CA PHE A 33 1.45 -5.90 -4.51
C PHE A 33 1.37 -4.40 -4.88
N SER A 34 0.33 -3.99 -5.60
CA SER A 34 0.08 -2.57 -5.90
C SER A 34 -0.15 -1.75 -4.64
N ASP A 35 -0.92 -2.29 -3.71
CA ASP A 35 -1.17 -1.66 -2.40
C ASP A 35 0.12 -1.59 -1.58
N ALA A 36 0.89 -2.68 -1.53
CA ALA A 36 2.17 -2.72 -0.81
C ALA A 36 3.19 -1.72 -1.37
N LEU A 37 3.26 -1.59 -2.71
CA LEU A 37 4.14 -0.62 -3.36
C LEU A 37 3.73 0.82 -3.04
N SER A 38 2.42 1.09 -3.03
CA SER A 38 1.89 2.41 -2.65
C SER A 38 2.27 2.75 -1.21
N LEU A 39 2.17 1.79 -0.29
CA LEU A 39 2.58 1.98 1.11
C LEU A 39 4.08 2.25 1.26
N GLU A 40 4.94 1.60 0.47
CA GLU A 40 6.39 1.86 0.51
C GLU A 40 6.73 3.26 -0.01
N ILE A 41 6.04 3.71 -1.07
CA ILE A 41 6.17 5.08 -1.58
C ILE A 41 5.72 6.10 -0.54
N ASP A 42 4.56 5.87 0.09
CA ASP A 42 4.02 6.75 1.13
C ASP A 42 4.95 6.81 2.35
N ARG A 43 5.57 5.68 2.73
CA ARG A 43 6.59 5.62 3.78
C ARG A 43 7.82 6.47 3.45
N SER A 44 8.38 6.30 2.25
CA SER A 44 9.55 7.07 1.80
C SER A 44 9.28 8.59 1.80
N ARG A 45 8.06 8.99 1.43
CA ARG A 45 7.62 10.39 1.44
C ARG A 45 7.43 10.93 2.86
N LEU A 46 6.86 10.13 3.75
CA LEU A 46 6.76 10.46 5.17
C LEU A 46 8.15 10.66 5.78
N ASP A 47 9.08 9.74 5.52
CA ASP A 47 10.46 9.85 5.99
C ASP A 47 11.13 11.14 5.45
N SER A 48 10.91 11.48 4.19
CA SER A 48 11.40 12.73 3.57
C SER A 48 10.79 13.99 4.20
N PHE A 49 9.52 13.93 4.58
CA PHE A 49 8.87 15.02 5.31
C PHE A 49 9.46 15.18 6.71
N LEU A 50 9.63 14.08 7.45
CA LEU A 50 10.21 14.07 8.79
C LEU A 50 11.68 14.50 8.80
N SER A 51 12.44 14.20 7.74
CA SER A 51 13.82 14.67 7.57
C SER A 51 13.95 16.13 7.14
N GLY A 52 12.84 16.84 6.91
CA GLY A 52 12.85 18.25 6.54
C GLY A 52 13.17 18.53 5.06
N THR A 53 13.10 17.51 4.20
CA THR A 53 13.26 17.63 2.74
C THR A 53 11.98 17.25 2.00
N PRO A 54 10.84 17.89 2.27
CA PRO A 54 9.56 17.47 1.69
C PRO A 54 9.53 17.80 0.19
N GLY A 55 9.09 16.83 -0.62
CA GLY A 55 8.84 17.02 -2.05
C GLY A 55 7.58 17.88 -2.35
N VAL A 56 6.80 18.22 -1.31
CA VAL A 56 5.56 19.01 -1.38
C VAL A 56 5.52 20.08 -0.29
N SER A 57 4.60 21.04 -0.40
CA SER A 57 4.41 22.07 0.63
C SER A 57 3.98 21.45 1.97
N GLN A 58 4.43 22.08 3.07
CA GLN A 58 4.19 21.58 4.42
C GLN A 58 2.69 21.52 4.78
N GLU A 59 1.89 22.46 4.29
CA GLU A 59 0.43 22.47 4.46
C GLU A 59 -0.24 21.25 3.80
N ARG A 60 0.15 20.90 2.57
CA ARG A 60 -0.39 19.73 1.87
C ARG A 60 -0.02 18.43 2.56
N ALA A 61 1.23 18.30 3.02
CA ALA A 61 1.67 17.14 3.77
C ALA A 61 0.91 16.99 5.10
N ARG A 62 0.69 18.09 5.84
CA ARG A 62 -0.09 18.08 7.10
C ARG A 62 -1.55 17.70 6.88
N ALA A 63 -2.18 18.23 5.82
CA ALA A 63 -3.56 17.87 5.48
C ALA A 63 -3.68 16.37 5.17
N TRP A 64 -2.76 15.82 4.38
CA TRP A 64 -2.72 14.40 4.08
C TRP A 64 -2.50 13.53 5.33
N LEU A 65 -1.58 13.90 6.22
CA LEU A 65 -1.37 13.18 7.48
C LEU A 65 -2.61 13.21 8.39
N SER A 66 -3.33 14.33 8.40
CA SER A 66 -4.61 14.43 9.14
C SER A 66 -5.64 13.48 8.55
N ASP A 67 -5.80 13.45 7.23
CA ASP A 67 -6.72 12.52 6.56
C ASP A 67 -6.35 11.06 6.83
N LEU A 68 -5.05 10.73 6.84
CA LEU A 68 -4.56 9.40 7.19
C LEU A 68 -4.89 9.03 8.64
N ALA A 69 -4.72 9.95 9.57
CA ALA A 69 -5.07 9.76 10.99
C ALA A 69 -6.58 9.55 11.19
N ASP A 70 -7.41 10.17 10.36
CA ASP A 70 -8.86 9.97 10.29
C ASP A 70 -9.26 8.65 9.59
N GLY A 71 -8.29 7.85 9.15
CA GLY A 71 -8.51 6.57 8.47
C GLY A 71 -8.88 6.71 6.99
N LYS A 72 -8.80 7.92 6.41
CA LYS A 72 -9.01 8.11 4.97
C LYS A 72 -7.76 7.65 4.24
N ARG A 73 -7.95 6.73 3.29
CA ARG A 73 -6.87 6.32 2.39
C ARG A 73 -6.88 7.22 1.16
N SER A 74 -5.90 8.11 1.08
CA SER A 74 -5.60 8.93 -0.08
C SER A 74 -4.12 8.80 -0.42
N GLU A 75 -3.78 8.85 -1.71
CA GLU A 75 -2.38 8.83 -2.14
C GLU A 75 -1.61 9.97 -1.47
N CYS A 76 -0.37 9.72 -1.02
CA CYS A 76 0.47 10.79 -0.54
C CYS A 76 0.64 11.87 -1.62
N PRO A 77 0.46 13.16 -1.28
CA PRO A 77 0.55 14.25 -2.24
C PRO A 77 1.89 14.25 -2.96
N ARG A 78 1.82 14.46 -4.27
CA ARG A 78 2.96 14.71 -5.17
C ARG A 78 3.29 16.19 -5.27
#